data_AF-A0A537EDY2-F1
#
_entry.id   AF-A0A537EDY2-F1
#
_cell.length_a   1.000
_cell.length_b   1.000
_cell.length_c   1.000
_cell.angle_alpha   90.00
_cell.angle_beta   90.00
_cell.angle_gamma   90.00
#
_symmetry.space_group_name_H-M   'P 1'
#
loop_
_entity.id
_entity.type
_entity.pdbx_description
1 polymer ?
#
loop_
_entity_poly.entity_id
_entity_poly.type
_entity_poly.pdbx_seq_one_letter_code
_entity_poly.pdbx_strand_id
1 'polypeptide(L)'
;MKRVPKIILFSVLVGFLLLAVSAAFTNTPWAGPTGFPLAYKVANPPTCGTINPLNGCGYSYDLVSLGLDYLFWFSTSLALVSIIQLTWSKLTPGTRKDVKASSTALN
;
A
#
# COMPACT_ATOMS: atom_id res chain seq x y z
N MET A 1 0.65 -10.71 -22.65
CA MET A 1 0.97 -9.33 -22.20
C MET A 1 -0.12 -8.63 -21.38
N LYS A 2 -1.43 -8.88 -21.57
CA LYS A 2 -2.52 -8.20 -20.82
C LYS A 2 -2.57 -8.43 -19.28
N ARG A 3 -1.78 -9.36 -18.72
CA ARG A 3 -1.80 -9.69 -17.27
C ARG A 3 -0.90 -8.80 -16.43
N VAL A 4 0.25 -8.38 -16.96
CA VAL A 4 1.21 -7.50 -16.27
C VAL A 4 0.60 -6.15 -15.87
N PRO A 5 -0.11 -5.42 -16.75
CA PRO A 5 -0.71 -4.14 -16.35
C PRO A 5 -1.77 -4.30 -15.26
N LYS A 6 -2.51 -5.42 -15.25
CA LYS A 6 -3.48 -5.72 -14.18
C LYS A 6 -2.79 -5.94 -12.84
N ILE A 7 -1.67 -6.67 -12.80
CA ILE A 7 -0.92 -6.94 -11.57
C ILE A 7 -0.39 -5.63 -10.98
N ILE A 8 0.18 -4.77 -11.82
CA ILE A 8 0.69 -3.46 -11.39
C ILE A 8 -0.46 -2.61 -10.83
N LEU A 9 -1.58 -2.53 -11.55
CA LEU A 9 -2.74 -1.76 -11.09
C LEU A 9 -3.29 -2.26 -9.73
N PHE A 10 -3.44 -3.57 -9.56
CA PHE A 10 -3.87 -4.14 -8.28
C PHE A 10 -2.85 -3.90 -7.17
N SER A 11 -1.55 -3.99 -7.47
CA SER A 11 -0.49 -3.75 -6.47
C SER A 11 -0.49 -2.30 -6.02
N VAL A 12 -0.73 -1.34 -6.93
CA VAL A 12 -0.90 0.08 -6.59
C VAL A 12 -2.10 0.27 -5.68
N LEU A 13 -3.27 -0.27 -6.04
CA LEU A 13 -4.49 -0.14 -5.23
C LEU A 13 -4.33 -0.73 -3.83
N VAL A 14 -3.76 -1.93 -3.74
CA VAL A 14 -3.49 -2.60 -2.46
C VAL A 14 -2.45 -1.83 -1.63
N GLY A 15 -1.42 -1.27 -2.27
CA GLY A 15 -0.42 -0.44 -1.61
C GLY A 15 -1.00 0.83 -1.02
N PHE A 16 -1.83 1.54 -1.77
CA PHE A 16 -2.55 2.71 -1.25
C PHE A 16 -3.50 2.34 -0.11
N LEU A 17 -4.18 1.19 -0.20
CA LEU A 17 -5.06 0.72 0.87
C LEU A 17 -4.27 0.44 2.16
N LEU A 18 -3.17 -0.30 2.07
CA LEU A 18 -2.31 -0.61 3.23
C LEU A 18 -1.68 0.65 3.84
N LEU A 19 -1.28 1.60 3.00
CA LEU A 19 -0.77 2.89 3.43
C LEU A 19 -1.84 3.74 4.13
N ALA A 20 -3.07 3.76 3.61
CA ALA A 20 -4.18 4.46 4.24
C ALA A 20 -4.57 3.82 5.59
N VAL A 21 -4.58 2.49 5.67
CA VAL A 21 -4.85 1.76 6.91
C VAL A 21 -3.77 2.05 7.94
N SER A 22 -2.49 1.92 7.57
CA SER A 22 -1.38 2.22 8.48
C SER A 22 -1.45 3.66 8.98
N ALA A 23 -1.63 4.64 8.09
CA ALA A 23 -1.76 6.05 8.44
C ALA A 23 -2.94 6.36 9.37
N ALA A 24 -4.03 5.56 9.34
CA ALA A 24 -5.15 5.72 10.25
C ALA A 24 -4.83 5.21 11.66
N PHE A 25 -4.11 4.10 11.78
CA PHE A 25 -3.65 3.57 13.07
C PHE A 25 -2.54 4.40 13.69
N THR A 26 -1.72 5.01 12.84
CA THR A 26 -0.60 5.84 13.24
C THR A 26 -0.92 7.32 13.19
N ASN A 27 -2.17 7.75 13.27
CA ASN A 27 -2.48 9.18 13.49
C ASN A 27 -2.87 9.41 14.96
N THR A 28 -2.23 10.37 15.62
CA THR A 28 -2.58 10.83 16.97
C THR A 28 -2.91 12.32 16.93
N PRO A 29 -3.83 12.77 17.80
CA PRO A 29 -4.32 14.16 17.76
C PRO A 29 -3.31 15.20 18.21
N TRP A 30 -2.28 14.83 18.98
CA TRP A 30 -1.57 15.78 19.85
C TRP A 30 -0.13 16.09 19.47
N ALA A 31 0.59 15.15 18.84
CA ALA A 31 1.81 15.39 18.06
C ALA A 31 2.49 14.05 17.80
N GLY A 32 2.46 13.63 16.53
CA GLY A 32 3.19 12.47 16.01
C GLY A 32 2.40 11.19 16.25
N PRO A 33 1.88 10.59 15.19
CA PRO A 33 2.67 9.70 14.35
C PRO A 33 2.26 9.86 12.87
N THR A 34 2.71 9.06 11.92
CA THR A 34 3.99 8.40 11.63
C THR A 34 3.64 7.60 10.37
N GLY A 35 4.37 7.69 9.27
CA GLY A 35 4.35 6.55 8.37
C GLY A 35 4.80 5.32 9.15
N PHE A 36 4.26 4.16 8.80
CA PHE A 36 4.79 2.89 9.29
C PHE A 36 5.35 2.15 8.08
N PRO A 37 6.64 1.77 8.08
CA PRO A 37 7.56 1.83 9.21
C PRO A 37 8.26 3.18 9.44
N LEU A 38 8.17 4.15 8.52
CA LEU A 38 8.93 5.40 8.61
C LEU A 38 8.09 6.62 9.00
N ALA A 39 8.40 7.19 10.17
CA ALA A 39 7.80 8.45 10.60
C ALA A 39 8.31 9.63 9.74
N TYR A 40 7.44 10.21 8.91
CA TYR A 40 7.77 11.38 8.08
C TYR A 40 7.23 12.71 8.64
N LYS A 41 6.46 12.68 9.73
CA LYS A 41 5.87 13.86 10.37
C LYS A 41 6.69 14.22 11.60
N VAL A 42 7.29 15.41 11.60
CA VAL A 42 8.15 15.90 12.68
C VAL A 42 7.49 17.12 13.32
N ALA A 43 7.36 17.12 14.65
CA ALA A 43 6.91 18.29 15.38
C ALA A 43 7.96 19.40 15.27
N ASN A 44 7.54 20.62 14.94
CA ASN A 44 8.47 21.75 14.93
C ASN A 44 8.98 22.02 16.35
N PRO A 45 10.27 22.37 16.50
CA PRO A 45 10.85 22.62 17.81
C PRO A 45 10.09 23.71 18.57
N PRO A 46 10.14 23.69 19.92
CA PRO A 46 9.42 24.64 20.78
C PRO A 46 9.88 26.11 20.64
N THR A 47 10.91 26.37 19.83
CA THR A 47 11.40 27.71 19.50
C THR A 47 10.61 28.41 18.38
N CYS A 48 9.45 27.89 17.98
CA CYS A 48 8.58 28.58 17.03
C CYS A 48 8.20 29.95 17.60
N GLY A 49 8.68 31.02 16.95
CA GLY A 49 8.49 32.41 17.40
C GLY A 49 7.04 32.88 17.50
N THR A 50 6.09 32.11 16.98
CA THR A 50 4.65 32.33 17.11
C THR A 50 3.95 31.00 17.36
N ILE A 51 3.33 30.85 18.53
CA ILE A 51 2.47 29.71 18.86
C ILE A 51 1.10 29.98 18.23
N ASN A 52 0.66 29.13 17.30
CA ASN A 52 -0.68 29.22 16.74
C ASN A 52 -1.68 28.65 17.78
N PRO A 53 -2.71 29.40 18.22
CA PRO A 53 -3.63 28.96 19.27
C PRO A 53 -4.46 27.72 18.91
N LEU A 54 -4.57 27.38 17.62
CA LEU A 54 -5.32 26.22 17.15
C LEU A 54 -4.45 24.95 17.02
N ASN A 55 -3.19 25.08 16.59
CA ASN A 55 -2.35 23.93 16.18
C ASN A 55 -0.93 23.93 16.77
N GLY A 56 -0.63 24.80 17.74
CA GLY A 56 0.70 24.92 18.34
C GLY A 56 1.78 25.40 17.37
N CYS A 57 2.97 24.79 17.43
CA CYS A 57 4.13 25.13 16.59
C CYS A 57 4.05 24.56 15.15
N GLY A 58 2.98 23.82 14.83
CA GLY A 58 2.83 23.15 13.54
C GLY A 58 3.75 21.92 13.37
N TYR A 59 3.75 21.36 12.16
CA TYR A 59 4.52 20.16 11.80
C TYR A 59 5.29 20.38 10.51
N SER A 60 6.46 19.77 10.41
CA SER A 60 7.23 19.64 9.18
C SER A 60 7.14 18.20 8.64
N TYR A 61 7.21 18.06 7.32
CA TYR A 61 7.18 16.78 6.64
C TYR A 61 8.53 16.50 5.98
N ASP A 62 9.12 15.34 6.27
CA ASP A 62 10.29 14.86 5.55
C ASP A 62 9.83 14.09 4.30
N LEU A 63 10.04 14.71 3.14
CA LEU A 63 9.68 14.16 1.84
C LEU A 63 10.44 12.87 1.51
N VAL A 64 11.67 12.71 2.03
CA VAL A 64 12.49 11.51 1.78
C VAL A 64 11.89 10.32 2.51
N SER A 65 11.61 10.49 3.81
CA SER A 65 10.94 9.47 4.63
C SER A 65 9.56 9.14 4.10
N LEU A 66 8.80 10.13 3.61
CA LEU A 66 7.51 9.91 2.97
C LEU A 66 7.64 9.03 1.72
N GLY A 67 8.60 9.34 0.83
CA GLY A 67 8.83 8.56 -0.38
C GLY A 67 9.25 7.12 -0.10
N LEU A 68 10.09 6.90 0.91
CA LEU A 68 10.51 5.57 1.36
C LEU A 68 9.33 4.75 1.90
N ASP A 69 8.43 5.37 2.66
CA ASP A 69 7.23 4.72 3.19
C ASP A 69 6.30 4.25 2.05
N TYR A 70 6.10 5.09 1.03
CA TYR A 70 5.35 4.71 -0.18
C TYR A 70 6.01 3.54 -0.94
N LEU A 71 7.34 3.58 -1.13
CA LEU A 71 8.07 2.51 -1.80
C LEU A 71 7.98 1.19 -1.02
N PHE A 72 8.02 1.25 0.30
CA PHE A 72 7.86 0.09 1.16
C PHE A 72 6.49 -0.57 0.97
N TRP A 73 5.40 0.20 1.02
CA TRP A 73 4.05 -0.32 0.84
C TRP A 73 3.79 -0.82 -0.59
N PHE A 74 4.34 -0.13 -1.59
CA PHE A 74 4.28 -0.58 -2.97
C PHE A 74 4.99 -1.94 -3.15
N SER A 75 6.21 -2.07 -2.64
CA SER A 75 7.00 -3.31 -2.69
C SER A 75 6.28 -4.46 -1.97
N THR A 76 5.77 -4.21 -0.77
CA THR A 76 5.01 -5.18 0.03
C THR A 76 3.76 -5.67 -0.71
N SER A 77 3.06 -4.75 -1.38
CA SER A 77 1.85 -5.08 -2.14
C SER A 77 2.15 -5.88 -3.39
N LEU A 78 3.24 -5.55 -4.09
CA LEU A 78 3.70 -6.33 -5.23
C LEU A 78 4.06 -7.77 -4.82
N ALA A 79 4.73 -7.94 -3.68
CA ALA A 79 5.05 -9.24 -3.12
C ALA A 79 3.78 -10.03 -2.76
N LEU A 80 2.84 -9.40 -2.04
CA LEU A 80 1.55 -9.99 -1.69
C LEU A 80 0.76 -10.46 -2.92
N VAL A 81 0.58 -9.59 -3.91
CA VAL A 81 -0.14 -9.93 -5.14
C VAL A 81 0.56 -11.06 -5.88
N SER A 82 1.89 -11.08 -5.90
CA SER A 82 2.68 -12.14 -6.55
C SER A 82 2.52 -13.49 -5.83
N ILE A 83 2.60 -13.51 -4.50
CA ILE A 83 2.39 -14.72 -3.69
C ILE A 83 0.96 -15.24 -3.87
N ILE A 84 -0.02 -14.35 -3.86
CA ILE A 84 -1.42 -14.70 -4.12
C ILE A 84 -1.51 -15.36 -5.50
N GLN A 85 -0.99 -14.75 -6.56
CA GLN A 85 -1.04 -15.36 -7.90
C GLN A 85 -0.36 -16.72 -7.98
N LEU A 86 0.82 -16.89 -7.36
CA LEU A 86 1.51 -18.16 -7.30
C LEU A 86 0.69 -19.21 -6.55
N THR A 87 0.11 -18.84 -5.40
CA THR A 87 -0.74 -19.71 -4.59
C THR A 87 -2.00 -20.12 -5.34
N TRP A 88 -2.70 -19.18 -5.99
CA TRP A 88 -3.85 -19.48 -6.84
C TRP A 88 -3.48 -20.38 -8.01
N SER A 89 -2.32 -20.17 -8.64
CA SER A 89 -1.85 -21.01 -9.75
C SER A 89 -1.56 -22.46 -9.31
N LYS A 90 -1.17 -22.67 -8.05
CA LYS A 90 -1.01 -24.00 -7.46
C LYS A 90 -2.33 -24.62 -7.00
N LEU A 91 -3.27 -23.81 -6.52
CA LEU A 91 -4.59 -24.26 -6.03
C LEU A 91 -5.62 -24.50 -7.15
N THR A 92 -5.40 -23.95 -8.35
CA THR A 92 -6.20 -24.26 -9.54
C THR A 92 -5.38 -25.01 -10.60
N PRO A 93 -5.05 -26.31 -10.41
CA PRO A 93 -4.46 -27.12 -11.47
C PRO A 93 -5.45 -27.45 -12.62
N GLY A 94 -6.77 -27.27 -12.44
CA GLY A 94 -7.77 -27.98 -13.26
C GLY A 94 -8.70 -27.18 -14.16
N THR A 95 -9.09 -25.94 -13.86
CA THR A 95 -10.27 -25.32 -14.50
C THR A 95 -10.04 -24.68 -15.88
N ARG A 96 -8.93 -24.99 -16.57
CA ARG A 96 -8.67 -24.45 -17.93
C ARG A 96 -8.69 -25.48 -19.05
N LYS A 97 -8.85 -26.78 -18.76
CA LYS A 97 -8.96 -27.82 -19.81
C LYS A 97 -10.38 -28.34 -20.03
N ASP A 98 -11.30 -28.20 -19.08
CA ASP A 98 -12.61 -28.87 -19.21
C ASP A 98 -13.66 -28.09 -20.01
N VAL A 99 -13.54 -26.76 -20.13
CA VAL A 99 -14.47 -25.97 -20.97
C VAL A 99 -14.23 -26.23 -22.47
N LYS A 100 -13.01 -26.64 -22.86
CA LYS A 100 -12.70 -26.94 -24.27
C LYS A 100 -12.97 -28.40 -24.65
N ALA A 101 -12.91 -29.33 -23.70
CA ALA A 101 -13.25 -30.73 -23.95
C ALA A 101 -14.77 -30.94 -24.08
N SER A 102 -15.58 -30.24 -23.27
CA SER A 102 -17.04 -30.40 -23.30
C SER A 102 -17.71 -29.85 -24.58
N SER A 103 -17.11 -28.84 -25.23
CA SER A 103 -17.64 -28.28 -26.49
C SER A 103 -17.29 -29.10 -27.73
N THR A 104 -16.42 -30.12 -27.63
CA THR A 104 -15.98 -30.93 -28.78
C THR A 104 -16.53 -32.36 -28.73
N ALA A 105 -17.23 -32.75 -27.65
CA ALA A 105 -17.86 -34.06 -27.51
C ALA A 105 -19.35 -34.07 -27.93
N LEU A 106 -19.85 -32.96 -28.48
CA LEU A 106 -21.26 -32.77 -28.83
C LEU A 106 -21.49 -32.41 -30.31
N ASN A 107 -20.48 -32.62 -31.18
CA ASN A 107 -20.60 -32.55 -32.63
C ASN A 107 -20.17 -33.87 -33.26
#